data_AF-X1D192-F1
#
_entry.id   AF-X1D192-F1
#
_cell.length_a   1.000
_cell.length_b   1.000
_cell.length_c   1.000
_cell.angle_alpha   90.00
_cell.angle_beta   90.00
_cell.angle_gamma   90.00
#
_symmetry.space_group_name_H-M   'P 1'
#
loop_
_entity.id
_entity.type
_entity.pdbx_description
1 polymer ?
#
loop_
_entity_poly.entity_id
_entity_poly.type
_entity_poly.pdbx_seq_one_letter_code
_entity_poly.pdbx_strand_id
1 'polypeptide(L)' 'ALTPDYGARPLKRVIQREILDSLAKDLLEGKFKEGAKIRINLEDSRLTFSQKS' A
#
# COMPACT_ATOMS: atom_id res chain seq x y z
N ALA A 1 -16.97 -24.54 9.31
CA ALA A 1 -16.40 -23.61 10.30
C ALA A 1 -15.08 -23.08 9.73
N LEU A 2 -15.00 -21.77 9.49
CA LEU A 2 -13.77 -21.10 9.05
C LEU A 2 -12.77 -21.16 10.21
N THR A 3 -11.54 -21.60 9.94
CA THR A 3 -10.53 -21.90 10.95
C THR A 3 -9.97 -20.62 11.62
N PRO A 4 -9.63 -20.64 12.93
CA PRO A 4 -9.45 -19.44 13.76
C PRO A 4 -8.13 -18.68 13.55
N ASP A 5 -7.18 -19.22 12.76
CA ASP A 5 -5.84 -18.64 12.59
C ASP A 5 -5.75 -17.58 11.46
N TYR A 6 -6.83 -17.35 10.71
CA TYR A 6 -6.90 -16.39 9.59
C TYR A 6 -7.83 -15.20 9.87
N GLY A 7 -7.80 -14.63 11.08
CA GLY A 7 -8.43 -13.33 11.32
C GLY A 7 -7.82 -12.20 10.47
N ALA A 8 -8.29 -10.96 10.56
CA ALA A 8 -7.80 -9.82 9.75
C ALA A 8 -6.30 -9.44 9.95
N ARG A 9 -5.55 -10.13 10.82
CA ARG A 9 -4.13 -9.85 11.12
C ARG A 9 -3.20 -10.15 9.94
N PRO A 10 -3.27 -11.32 9.27
CA PRO A 10 -2.59 -11.55 8.01
C PRO A 10 -2.86 -10.43 6.99
N LEU A 11 -4.11 -9.98 6.85
CA LEU A 11 -4.45 -8.89 5.92
C LEU A 11 -3.78 -7.55 6.32
N LYS A 12 -3.82 -7.19 7.61
CA LYS A 12 -3.14 -5.97 8.11
C LYS A 12 -1.64 -5.99 7.82
N ARG A 13 -0.98 -7.13 8.02
CA ARG A 13 0.47 -7.26 7.78
C ARG A 13 0.82 -7.19 6.30
N VAL A 14 -0.02 -7.75 5.42
CA VAL A 14 0.14 -7.63 3.97
C VAL A 14 -0.02 -6.18 3.53
N ILE A 15 -1.06 -5.47 4.00
CA ILE A 15 -1.25 -4.04 3.72
C ILE A 15 -0.03 -3.24 4.19
N GLN A 16 0.49 -3.51 5.39
CA GLN A 16 1.66 -2.79 5.90
C GLN A 16 2.88 -2.97 5.00
N ARG A 17 3.24 -4.22 4.67
CA ARG A 17 4.44 -4.52 3.88
C ARG A 17 4.34 -4.07 2.43
N GLU A 18 3.23 -4.40 1.78
CA GLU A 18 3.10 -4.19 0.33
C GLU A 18 2.74 -2.74 0.00
N ILE A 19 1.96 -2.08 0.86
CA ILE A 19 1.45 -0.72 0.61
C ILE A 19 2.22 0.31 1.43
N LEU A 20 2.19 0.23 2.77
CA LEU A 20 2.70 1.31 3.61
C LEU A 20 4.22 1.47 3.53
N ASP A 21 4.97 0.37 3.60
CA ASP A 21 6.43 0.41 3.55
C ASP A 21 6.93 0.90 2.18
N SER A 22 6.32 0.41 1.09
CA SER A 22 6.59 0.86 -0.28
C SER A 22 6.32 2.36 -0.45
N LEU A 23 5.17 2.83 0.02
CA LEU A 23 4.78 4.23 -0.08
C LEU A 23 5.65 5.14 0.79
N ALA A 24 6.07 4.69 1.97
CA ALA A 24 6.92 5.47 2.86
C ALA A 24 8.24 5.85 2.19
N LYS A 25 8.82 4.93 1.41
CA LYS A 25 10.05 5.20 0.64
C LYS A 25 9.82 6.32 -0.40
N ASP A 26 8.74 6.24 -1.16
CA ASP A 26 8.42 7.25 -2.17
C ASP A 26 8.13 8.63 -1.56
N LEU A 27 7.52 8.67 -0.37
CA LEU A 27 7.29 9.90 0.39
C LEU A 27 8.62 10.52 0.88
N LEU A 28 9.53 9.71 1.41
CA LEU A 28 10.86 10.16 1.85
C LEU A 28 11.71 10.68 0.68
N GLU A 29 11.54 10.10 -0.51
CA GLU A 29 12.17 10.56 -1.75
C GLU A 29 11.52 11.83 -2.33
N GLY A 30 10.43 12.32 -1.73
CA GLY A 30 9.74 13.53 -2.17
C GLY A 30 8.95 13.37 -3.48
N LYS A 31 8.61 12.13 -3.88
CA LYS A 31 7.88 11.86 -5.13
C LYS A 31 6.45 12.40 -5.11
N PHE A 32 5.87 12.57 -3.93
CA PHE A 32 4.51 13.07 -3.75
C PHE A 32 4.51 14.34 -2.91
N LYS A 33 3.69 15.31 -3.32
CA LYS A 33 3.53 16.57 -2.57
C LYS A 33 2.72 16.34 -1.29
N GLU A 34 2.93 17.19 -0.29
CA GLU A 34 2.08 17.22 0.89
C GLU A 34 0.61 17.44 0.50
N GLY A 35 -0.30 16.71 1.15
CA GLY A 35 -1.74 16.74 0.83
C GLY A 35 -2.13 16.03 -0.47
N ALA A 36 -1.19 15.40 -1.18
CA ALA A 36 -1.49 14.64 -2.39
C ALA A 36 -2.46 13.48 -2.11
N LYS A 37 -3.46 13.33 -2.97
CA LYS A 37 -4.28 12.12 -3.02
C LYS A 37 -3.56 11.08 -3.87
N ILE A 38 -3.14 9.99 -3.26
CA ILE A 38 -2.37 8.93 -3.93
C ILE A 38 -3.33 7.81 -4.33
N ARG A 39 -3.26 7.40 -5.60
CA ARG A 39 -3.98 6.25 -6.15
C ARG A 39 -3.03 5.06 -6.24
N ILE A 40 -3.50 3.92 -5.76
CA ILE A 40 -2.80 2.63 -5.86
C ILE A 40 -3.50 1.81 -6.93
N ASN A 41 -2.74 1.28 -7.88
CA ASN A 41 -3.22 0.32 -8.89
C ASN A 41 -2.40 -0.98 -8.80
N LEU A 42 -2.88 -2.04 -9.44
CA LEU A 42 -2.17 -3.30 -9.61
C LEU A 42 -1.90 -3.49 -11.11
N GLU A 43 -0.63 -3.48 -11.50
CA GLU A 43 -0.17 -3.65 -12.88
C GLU A 43 0.92 -4.72 -12.91
N ASP A 44 0.82 -5.69 -13.82
CA ASP A 44 1.79 -6.80 -13.94
C ASP A 44 2.13 -7.50 -12.61
N SER A 45 1.10 -7.70 -11.78
CA SER A 45 1.22 -8.27 -10.42
C SER A 45 2.09 -7.45 -9.45
N ARG A 46 2.27 -6.16 -9.71
CA ARG A 46 2.98 -5.20 -8.85
C ARG A 46 2.08 -4.02 -8.51
N LEU A 47 2.21 -3.52 -7.29
CA LEU A 47 1.52 -2.30 -6.89
C LEU A 47 2.22 -1.08 -7.48
N THR A 48 1.44 -0.20 -8.11
CA THR A 48 1.91 1.08 -8.64
C THR A 48 1.23 2.24 -7.91
N PHE A 49 1.96 3.32 -7.68
CA PHE A 49 1.50 4.50 -6.95
C PHE A 49 1.54 5.72 -7.87
N SER A 50 0.44 6.47 -7.91
CA SER A 50 0.34 7.69 -8.72
C SER A 50 -0.38 8.79 -7.96
N GLN A 51 0.01 10.03 -8.19
CA GLN A 51 -0.73 11.17 -7.67
C GLN A 51 -1.98 11.41 -8.51
N LYS A 52 -3.13 11.52 -7.85
CA LYS A 52 -4.36 11.99 -8.49
C LYS A 52 -4.28 13.52 -8.57
N SER A 53 -4.38 14.03 -9.78
CA SER A 53 -4.50 15.46 -10.10
C SER A 53 -5.73 16.08 -9.45
#